data_AF-A0A5E4XZ48-F1
#
_entry.id   AF-A0A5E4XZ48-F1
#
_cell.length_a   1.000
_cell.length_b   1.000
_cell.length_c   1.000
_cell.angle_alpha   90.00
_cell.angle_beta   90.00
_cell.angle_gamma   90.00
#
_symmetry.space_group_name_H-M   'P 1'
#
loop_
_entity.id
_entity.type
_entity.pdbx_description
1 polymer ?
#
loop_
_entity_poly.entity_id
_entity_poly.type
_entity_poly.pdbx_seq_one_letter_code
_entity_poly.pdbx_strand_id
1 'polypeptide(L)'
;MKKLMFLILAATSSVAGASEAYVFPPGQNQVGDIVPREKLIYVLYTKEKCALPVIHASDMRRADVFNRAEADVGCWGKTLSGDPNSVVIVDRFGNVTNSSTSSFALADVARDGSAKITRPSAGISDFRKRFPGVR
;
A
#
# COMPACT_ATOMS: atom_id res chain seq x y z
N MET A 1 -30.30 -29.72 -42.25
CA MET A 1 -30.50 -29.06 -40.94
C MET A 1 -29.13 -28.77 -40.33
N LYS A 2 -28.62 -27.54 -40.47
CA LYS A 2 -27.27 -27.15 -40.02
C LYS A 2 -27.46 -26.29 -38.76
N LYS A 3 -27.19 -26.87 -37.59
CA LYS A 3 -27.36 -26.22 -36.29
C LYS A 3 -26.29 -25.12 -36.17
N LEU A 4 -26.70 -23.86 -36.26
CA LEU A 4 -25.86 -22.72 -35.94
C LEU A 4 -25.74 -22.64 -34.41
N MET A 5 -24.58 -22.96 -33.86
CA MET A 5 -24.28 -22.67 -32.46
C MET A 5 -23.69 -21.27 -32.37
N PHE A 6 -24.44 -20.36 -31.75
CA PHE A 6 -23.94 -19.07 -31.30
C PHE A 6 -23.15 -19.27 -29.99
N LEU A 7 -21.82 -19.11 -30.06
CA LEU A 7 -21.00 -18.93 -28.86
C LEU A 7 -21.20 -17.49 -28.37
N ILE A 8 -21.87 -17.34 -27.24
CA ILE A 8 -21.97 -16.07 -26.51
C ILE A 8 -20.63 -15.87 -25.80
N LEU A 9 -19.82 -14.95 -26.31
CA LEU A 9 -18.58 -14.50 -25.68
C LEU A 9 -18.96 -13.62 -24.48
N ALA A 10 -19.02 -14.22 -23.28
CA ALA A 10 -19.16 -13.46 -22.04
C ALA A 10 -17.86 -12.67 -21.81
N ALA A 11 -17.89 -11.39 -22.15
CA ALA A 11 -16.86 -10.43 -21.76
C ALA A 11 -16.92 -10.24 -20.25
N THR A 12 -16.20 -11.09 -19.51
CA THR A 12 -15.88 -10.83 -18.12
C THR A 12 -14.84 -9.71 -18.10
N SER A 13 -15.33 -8.47 -17.95
CA SER A 13 -14.49 -7.33 -17.63
C SER A 13 -13.77 -7.63 -16.32
N SER A 14 -12.57 -8.18 -16.43
CA SER A 14 -11.66 -8.37 -15.32
C SER A 14 -11.27 -6.97 -14.88
N VAL A 15 -11.75 -6.53 -13.72
CA VAL A 15 -11.23 -5.34 -13.04
C VAL A 15 -9.79 -5.68 -12.66
N ALA A 16 -8.90 -5.46 -13.62
CA ALA A 16 -7.53 -5.91 -13.57
C ALA A 16 -6.68 -4.88 -12.82
N GLY A 17 -6.29 -5.23 -11.60
CA GLY A 17 -4.95 -4.91 -11.10
C GLY A 17 -4.81 -3.67 -10.24
N ALA A 18 -5.71 -3.46 -9.27
CA ALA A 18 -5.37 -2.63 -8.12
C ALA A 18 -4.84 -3.51 -6.98
N SER A 19 -3.65 -3.18 -6.46
CA SER A 19 -3.07 -3.85 -5.29
C SER A 19 -3.44 -3.06 -4.03
N GLU A 20 -3.98 -3.74 -3.02
CA GLU A 20 -4.23 -3.11 -1.72
C GLU A 20 -2.90 -2.87 -0.98
N ALA A 21 -2.69 -1.64 -0.48
CA ALA A 21 -1.48 -1.27 0.24
C ALA A 21 -1.74 -0.20 1.31
N TYR A 22 -0.87 -0.16 2.33
CA TYR A 22 -0.73 1.02 3.19
C TYR A 22 0.18 2.04 2.52
N VAL A 23 -0.25 3.29 2.42
CA VAL A 23 0.48 4.35 1.73
C VAL A 23 0.77 5.54 2.63
N PHE A 24 1.95 6.13 2.45
CA PHE A 24 2.38 7.32 3.17
C PHE A 24 3.25 8.20 2.27
N PRO A 25 3.10 9.54 2.31
CA PRO A 25 2.02 10.29 2.95
C PRO A 25 0.65 10.06 2.28
N PRO A 26 -0.48 10.19 2.99
CA PRO A 26 -1.79 9.87 2.45
C PRO A 26 -2.48 11.05 1.72
N GLY A 27 -1.73 12.03 1.22
CA GLY A 27 -2.30 13.22 0.59
C GLY A 27 -3.25 13.98 1.51
N GLN A 28 -4.50 14.20 1.07
CA GLN A 28 -5.53 14.86 1.89
C GLN A 28 -6.17 13.92 2.91
N ASN A 29 -5.82 12.63 2.92
CA ASN A 29 -6.29 11.62 3.87
C ASN A 29 -7.83 11.47 3.90
N GLN A 30 -8.48 11.51 2.74
CA GLN A 30 -9.92 11.31 2.56
C GLN A 30 -10.17 10.13 1.62
N VAL A 31 -11.29 9.43 1.80
CA VAL A 31 -11.67 8.32 0.90
C VAL A 31 -11.91 8.86 -0.50
N GLY A 32 -11.34 8.21 -1.50
CA GLY A 32 -11.42 8.61 -2.91
C GLY A 32 -10.30 9.53 -3.37
N ASP A 33 -9.50 10.10 -2.46
CA ASP A 33 -8.32 10.87 -2.82
C ASP A 33 -7.36 10.01 -3.65
N ILE A 34 -6.82 10.60 -4.71
CA ILE A 34 -5.76 9.99 -5.52
C ILE A 34 -4.45 10.66 -5.15
N VAL A 35 -3.52 9.88 -4.60
CA VAL A 35 -2.15 10.31 -4.32
C VAL A 35 -1.26 9.86 -5.49
N PRO A 36 -0.68 10.79 -6.25
CA PRO A 36 0.29 10.46 -7.29
C PRO A 36 1.51 9.75 -6.71
N ARG A 37 2.11 8.84 -7.49
CA ARG A 37 3.25 8.02 -7.06
C ARG A 37 4.41 8.87 -6.52
N GLU A 38 4.71 9.97 -7.20
CA GLU A 38 5.80 10.89 -6.87
C GLU A 38 5.61 11.63 -5.55
N LYS A 39 4.40 11.60 -4.97
CA LYS A 39 4.13 12.16 -3.64
C LYS A 39 4.20 11.11 -2.54
N LEU A 40 4.32 9.82 -2.88
CA LEU A 40 4.44 8.74 -1.91
C LEU A 40 5.89 8.56 -1.51
N ILE A 41 6.10 8.25 -0.23
CA ILE A 41 7.38 7.84 0.34
C ILE A 41 7.39 6.32 0.57
N TYR A 42 6.25 5.75 0.97
CA TYR A 42 6.11 4.33 1.24
C TYR A 42 4.81 3.78 0.64
N VAL A 43 4.91 2.59 0.06
CA VAL A 43 3.77 1.74 -0.33
C VAL A 43 4.01 0.34 0.21
N LEU A 44 3.21 -0.07 1.18
CA LEU A 44 3.33 -1.34 1.88
C LEU A 44 2.22 -2.29 1.43
N TYR A 45 2.49 -3.12 0.43
CA TYR A 45 1.48 -4.00 -0.16
C TYR A 45 1.03 -5.07 0.84
N THR A 46 -0.28 -5.31 0.93
CA THR A 46 -0.83 -6.24 1.95
C THR A 46 -0.67 -7.71 1.54
N LYS A 47 -0.55 -7.99 0.24
CA LYS A 47 -0.57 -9.35 -0.33
C LYS A 47 0.68 -9.72 -1.14
N GLU A 48 1.44 -8.74 -1.62
CA GLU A 48 2.63 -9.01 -2.43
C GLU A 48 3.76 -9.54 -1.56
N LYS A 49 4.38 -10.66 -1.97
CA LYS A 49 5.48 -11.27 -1.22
C LYS A 49 6.74 -10.41 -1.32
N CYS A 50 7.47 -10.35 -0.20
CA CYS A 50 8.83 -9.82 -0.18
C CYS A 50 9.75 -10.66 -1.09
N ALA A 51 10.53 -10.01 -1.96
CA ALA A 51 11.49 -10.66 -2.84
C ALA A 51 12.93 -10.66 -2.30
N LEU A 52 13.20 -9.89 -1.25
CA LEU A 52 14.53 -9.83 -0.63
C LEU A 52 14.81 -11.14 0.13
N PRO A 53 16.07 -11.62 0.14
CA PRO A 53 16.46 -12.84 0.82
C PRO A 53 16.64 -12.63 2.33
N VAL A 54 15.59 -12.15 3.00
CA VAL A 54 15.59 -11.94 4.46
C VAL A 54 15.40 -13.28 5.16
N ILE A 55 16.42 -13.71 5.91
CA ILE A 55 16.41 -14.97 6.65
C ILE A 55 15.28 -14.95 7.69
N HIS A 56 14.55 -16.07 7.81
CA HIS A 56 13.42 -16.27 8.75
C HIS A 56 12.25 -15.28 8.61
N ALA A 57 12.06 -14.67 7.43
CA ALA A 57 11.06 -13.61 7.25
C ALA A 57 10.05 -13.90 6.12
N SER A 58 9.59 -15.15 6.01
CA SER A 58 8.63 -15.60 4.99
C SER A 58 7.29 -14.84 5.01
N ASP A 59 6.94 -14.26 6.15
CA ASP A 59 5.71 -13.49 6.34
C ASP A 59 5.84 -12.02 5.99
N MET A 60 7.04 -11.57 5.60
CA MET A 60 7.19 -10.22 5.08
C MET A 60 6.50 -10.05 3.74
N ARG A 61 6.08 -8.82 3.48
CA ARG A 61 5.43 -8.38 2.26
C ARG A 61 6.27 -7.33 1.58
N ARG A 62 6.04 -7.12 0.29
CA ARG A 62 6.75 -6.12 -0.50
C ARG A 62 6.44 -4.71 0.02
N ALA A 63 7.48 -3.89 0.10
CA ALA A 63 7.36 -2.45 0.27
C ALA A 63 8.04 -1.75 -0.91
N ASP A 64 7.41 -0.73 -1.49
CA ASP A 64 8.12 0.22 -2.34
C ASP A 64 8.47 1.46 -1.49
N VAL A 65 9.72 1.91 -1.61
CA VAL A 65 10.31 2.98 -0.82
C VAL A 65 10.85 4.07 -1.76
N PHE A 66 10.33 5.27 -1.63
CA PHE A 66 10.64 6.42 -2.50
C PHE A 66 11.36 7.55 -1.76
N ASN A 67 12.00 7.25 -0.62
CA ASN A 67 12.73 8.23 0.19
C ASN A 67 14.13 8.60 -0.36
N ARG A 68 14.49 8.09 -1.55
CA ARG A 68 15.77 8.29 -2.24
C ARG A 68 15.52 8.65 -3.72
N ALA A 69 16.57 9.07 -4.41
CA ALA A 69 16.52 9.46 -5.82
C ALA A 69 15.96 8.37 -6.74
N GLU A 70 16.18 7.10 -6.38
CA GLU A 70 15.61 5.95 -7.06
C GLU A 70 14.64 5.21 -6.13
N ALA A 71 13.52 4.76 -6.72
CA ALA A 71 12.58 3.89 -6.05
C ALA A 71 13.27 2.57 -5.67
N ASP A 72 13.10 2.18 -4.43
CA ASP A 72 13.66 0.97 -3.88
C ASP A 72 12.54 -0.04 -3.55
N VAL A 73 12.84 -1.33 -3.68
CA VAL A 73 11.97 -2.43 -3.30
C VAL A 73 12.51 -3.03 -2.01
N GLY A 74 11.81 -2.73 -0.93
CA GLY A 74 12.03 -3.29 0.40
C GLY A 74 10.99 -4.35 0.77
N CYS A 75 10.99 -4.68 2.05
CA CYS A 75 10.05 -5.58 2.67
C CYS A 75 9.49 -4.97 3.96
N TRP A 76 8.25 -5.29 4.30
CA TRP A 76 7.64 -4.88 5.55
C TRP A 76 6.92 -6.02 6.24
N GLY A 77 6.71 -5.90 7.54
CA GLY A 77 5.94 -6.85 8.32
C GLY A 77 5.48 -6.26 9.64
N LYS A 78 4.51 -6.91 10.28
CA LYS A 78 4.10 -6.58 11.64
C LYS A 78 5.16 -7.05 12.64
N THR A 79 5.35 -6.29 13.71
CA THR A 79 6.23 -6.71 14.80
C THR A 79 5.46 -7.50 15.85
N LEU A 80 6.18 -8.17 16.75
CA LEU A 80 5.60 -8.84 17.93
C LEU A 80 5.26 -7.87 19.07
N SER A 81 5.35 -6.55 18.84
CA SER A 81 5.03 -5.58 19.88
C SER A 81 3.56 -5.71 20.30
N GLY A 82 3.24 -5.31 21.54
CA GLY A 82 1.85 -5.26 22.00
C GLY A 82 0.96 -4.27 21.24
N ASP A 83 1.52 -3.40 20.39
CA ASP A 83 0.77 -2.54 19.48
C ASP A 83 0.46 -3.28 18.16
N PRO A 84 -0.82 -3.55 17.83
CA PRO A 84 -1.22 -4.24 16.60
C PRO A 84 -0.91 -3.48 15.31
N ASN A 85 -0.59 -2.18 15.42
CA ASN A 85 -0.22 -1.33 14.29
C ASN A 85 1.29 -1.27 14.05
N SER A 86 2.10 -1.79 14.98
CA SER A 86 3.55 -1.70 14.87
C SER A 86 4.09 -2.51 13.70
N VAL A 87 4.88 -1.86 12.86
CA VAL A 87 5.49 -2.46 11.68
C VAL A 87 6.96 -2.13 11.58
N VAL A 88 7.67 -3.01 10.89
CA VAL A 88 9.05 -2.81 10.48
C VAL A 88 9.10 -2.77 8.96
N ILE A 89 9.89 -1.85 8.41
CA ILE A 89 10.19 -1.73 6.98
C ILE A 89 11.70 -1.88 6.83
N VAL A 90 12.13 -2.78 5.95
CA VAL A 90 13.52 -3.09 5.65
C VAL A 90 13.75 -2.79 4.17
N ASP A 91 14.67 -1.87 3.86
CA ASP A 91 14.99 -1.58 2.46
C ASP A 91 15.98 -2.59 1.85
N ARG A 92 16.31 -2.47 0.55
CA ARG A 92 17.24 -3.42 -0.10
C ARG A 92 18.66 -3.40 0.47
N PHE A 93 19.02 -2.35 1.21
CA PHE A 93 20.34 -2.18 1.83
C PHE A 93 20.36 -2.66 3.28
N GLY A 94 19.23 -3.16 3.80
CA GLY A 94 19.10 -3.62 5.17
C GLY A 94 18.87 -2.51 6.19
N ASN A 95 18.60 -1.28 5.76
CA ASN A 95 18.21 -0.22 6.70
C ASN A 95 16.80 -0.52 7.23
N VAL A 96 16.63 -0.32 8.53
CA VAL A 96 15.39 -0.66 9.24
C VAL A 96 14.68 0.61 9.68
N THR A 97 13.40 0.72 9.34
CA THR A 97 12.50 1.76 9.82
C THR A 97 11.36 1.12 10.62
N ASN A 98 11.24 1.50 11.89
CA ASN A 98 10.08 1.15 12.72
C ASN A 98 8.98 2.20 12.49
N SER A 99 7.75 1.76 12.34
CA SER A 99 6.61 2.64 12.11
C SER A 99 5.30 2.04 12.64
N SER A 100 4.19 2.72 12.39
CA SER A 100 2.85 2.29 12.76
C SER A 100 1.91 2.42 11.57
N THR A 101 1.16 1.36 11.23
CA THR A 101 0.13 1.42 10.18
C THR A 101 -0.93 2.49 10.43
N SER A 102 -1.07 2.97 11.68
CA SER A 102 -1.94 4.09 12.02
C SER A 102 -1.55 5.39 11.29
N SER A 103 -0.27 5.56 10.93
CA SER A 103 0.24 6.73 10.19
C SER A 103 -0.02 6.65 8.69
N PHE A 104 -0.44 5.49 8.19
CA PHE A 104 -0.66 5.21 6.77
C PHE A 104 -2.16 5.18 6.47
N ALA A 105 -2.55 5.61 5.28
CA ALA A 105 -3.87 5.31 4.75
C ALA A 105 -3.85 3.95 4.05
N LEU A 106 -4.98 3.25 4.02
CA LEU A 106 -5.14 2.12 3.11
C LEU A 106 -5.63 2.64 1.76
N ALA A 107 -5.08 2.09 0.69
CA ALA A 107 -5.38 2.49 -0.67
C ALA A 107 -5.39 1.32 -1.64
N ASP A 108 -6.09 1.53 -2.75
CA ASP A 108 -5.98 0.75 -3.97
C ASP A 108 -4.88 1.37 -4.84
N VAL A 109 -3.78 0.66 -5.08
CA VAL A 109 -2.65 1.12 -5.89
C VAL A 109 -2.83 0.66 -7.33
N ALA A 110 -2.91 1.62 -8.25
CA ALA A 110 -3.05 1.38 -9.68
C ALA A 110 -1.70 1.02 -10.34
N ARG A 111 -1.75 0.56 -11.59
CA ARG A 111 -0.55 0.16 -12.35
C ARG A 111 0.47 1.28 -12.57
N ASP A 112 0.02 2.54 -12.61
CA ASP A 112 0.88 3.72 -12.70
C ASP A 112 1.54 4.09 -11.35
N GLY A 113 1.18 3.38 -10.28
CA GLY A 113 1.64 3.61 -8.91
C GLY A 113 0.86 4.69 -8.16
N SER A 114 -0.18 5.28 -8.77
CA SER A 114 -1.09 6.16 -8.05
C SER A 114 -1.92 5.36 -7.03
N ALA A 115 -2.21 5.97 -5.90
CA ALA A 115 -2.92 5.32 -4.80
C ALA A 115 -4.26 6.02 -4.54
N LYS A 116 -5.37 5.30 -4.74
CA LYS A 116 -6.70 5.78 -4.39
C LYS A 116 -7.03 5.36 -2.96
N ILE A 117 -7.17 6.33 -2.05
CA ILE A 117 -7.43 6.07 -0.63
C ILE A 117 -8.78 5.38 -0.45
N THR A 118 -8.77 4.22 0.21
CA THR A 118 -9.96 3.46 0.60
C THR A 118 -10.25 3.58 2.10
N ARG A 119 -9.23 3.86 2.91
CA ARG A 119 -9.36 4.13 4.34
C ARG A 119 -8.36 5.19 4.79
N PRO A 120 -8.80 6.29 5.42
CA PRO A 120 -7.89 7.28 5.98
C PRO A 120 -6.96 6.69 7.05
N SER A 121 -5.78 7.28 7.19
CA SER A 121 -4.90 7.11 8.34
C SER A 121 -5.65 7.50 9.62
N ALA A 122 -5.67 6.57 10.58
CA ALA A 122 -6.24 6.81 11.91
C ALA A 122 -5.46 7.90 12.65
N GLY A 123 -4.13 7.86 12.63
CA GLY A 123 -3.27 8.83 13.30
C GLY A 123 -3.47 10.25 12.79
N ILE A 124 -3.53 10.45 11.47
CA ILE A 124 -3.79 11.78 10.88
C ILE A 124 -5.23 12.23 11.16
N SER A 125 -6.20 11.30 11.12
CA SER A 125 -7.59 11.62 11.46
C SER A 125 -7.71 12.09 12.91
N ASP A 126 -7.05 11.41 13.84
CA ASP A 126 -7.08 11.75 15.25
C ASP A 126 -6.31 13.04 15.56
N PHE A 127 -5.19 13.27 14.87
CA PHE A 127 -4.48 14.55 14.95
C PHE A 127 -5.36 15.72 14.51
N ARG A 128 -6.03 15.63 13.35
CA ARG A 128 -6.94 16.68 12.85
C ARG A 128 -8.13 16.92 13.76
N LYS A 129 -8.69 15.87 14.38
CA LYS A 129 -9.75 16.02 15.39
C LYS A 129 -9.26 16.81 16.61
N ARG A 130 -8.02 16.58 17.05
CA ARG A 130 -7.41 17.30 18.18
C ARG A 130 -6.99 18.73 17.82
N PHE A 131 -6.62 18.96 16.56
CA PHE A 131 -6.10 20.23 16.07
C PHE A 131 -6.77 20.67 14.75
N PRO A 132 -8.04 21.11 14.79
CA PRO A 132 -8.85 21.37 13.58
C PRO A 132 -8.35 22.53 12.69
N GLY A 133 -7.35 23.30 13.13
CA GLY A 133 -6.75 24.41 12.37
C GLY A 133 -5.50 24.06 11.57
N VAL A 134 -4.97 22.83 11.68
CA VAL A 134 -3.74 22.41 10.99
C VAL A 134 -4.12 21.52 9.80
N ARG A 135 -3.85 22.00 8.57
CA ARG A 135 -4.10 21.28 7.32
C ARG A 135 -2.82 20.73 6.72
#